data_AF-A0A1V4YCZ8-F1
#
_entry.id   AF-A0A1V4YCZ8-F1
#
_cell.length_a   1.000
_cell.length_b   1.000
_cell.length_c   1.000
_cell.angle_alpha   90.00
_cell.angle_beta   90.00
_cell.angle_gamma   90.00
#
_symmetry.space_group_name_H-M   'P 1'
#
loop_
_entity.id
_entity.type
_entity.pdbx_description
1 polymer ?
#
loop_
_entity_poly.entity_id
_entity_poly.type
_entity_poly.pdbx_seq_one_letter_code
_entity_poly.pdbx_strand_id
1 'polypeptide(L)'
;MISLRNLKFLSIAILLLGGMQFASAGIDENVVSEIASDYYDVYGSPHLVANLACDEVFERGEEGILYVNILNNGQITGFEANEDDIEDDIEEYGETLTRTYMSSELLSDRAITTADSMTATLSLVDPDAPIKIEQDTLLLGSLNTGKSLSSPAEFPIEIYDNAKAGTYDLQLYVAYRSQKDSAVTPPYGDTYYWYEDMNQTMVLQVVVEEEPYFRIENVESDLLAGDEKTINVTYTNTGEQIARECIARISVVDPFTTTDDQAYLGDMHPGESRTAVFDINVAEDATVKDYSISSEIKYKDEQDKSQYSDNLKIPVYVGPAESLNASVAVGFVLLVGIIGTPVYMIARKKKENNYKKYLENKETKANEK
;
A
#
# COMPACT_ATOMS: atom_id res chain seq x y z
N MET A 1 -27.89 20.21 -4.25
CA MET A 1 -27.16 19.25 -5.11
C MET A 1 -25.82 19.90 -5.46
N ILE A 2 -24.83 19.76 -4.58
CA ILE A 2 -23.53 20.42 -4.69
C ILE A 2 -22.45 19.35 -4.47
N SER A 3 -21.46 19.43 -5.36
CA SER A 3 -20.28 18.61 -5.63
C SER A 3 -19.50 18.12 -4.40
N LEU A 4 -19.25 16.79 -4.35
CA LEU A 4 -18.16 16.18 -3.58
C LEU A 4 -16.83 16.44 -4.30
N ARG A 5 -16.22 17.59 -4.06
CA ARG A 5 -14.78 17.81 -4.30
C ARG A 5 -14.30 18.71 -3.17
N ASN A 6 -13.28 18.24 -2.46
CA ASN A 6 -12.64 18.85 -1.28
C ASN A 6 -13.20 18.38 0.07
N LEU A 7 -13.08 17.08 0.35
CA LEU A 7 -12.84 16.66 1.74
C LEU A 7 -11.35 16.33 1.83
N LYS A 8 -10.55 17.37 2.14
CA LYS A 8 -9.19 17.13 2.65
C LYS A 8 -9.36 16.28 3.90
N PHE A 9 -8.82 15.07 3.88
CA PHE A 9 -8.67 14.23 5.06
C PHE A 9 -7.94 15.04 6.11
N LEU A 10 -8.71 15.56 7.07
CA LEU A 10 -8.19 15.97 8.35
C LEU A 10 -7.98 14.67 9.11
N SER A 11 -6.90 13.96 8.79
CA SER A 11 -6.38 12.89 9.65
C SER A 11 -5.87 13.59 10.90
N ILE A 12 -6.80 13.87 11.81
CA ILE A 12 -6.47 14.11 13.20
C ILE A 12 -5.90 12.77 13.68
N ALA A 13 -4.58 12.62 13.59
CA ALA A 13 -3.84 11.71 14.44
C ALA A 13 -4.04 12.22 15.87
N ILE A 14 -5.15 11.82 16.49
CA ILE A 14 -5.22 11.80 17.93
C ILE A 14 -4.19 10.74 18.31
N LEU A 15 -3.03 11.22 18.76
CA LEU A 15 -2.18 10.50 19.70
C LEU A 15 -3.05 10.17 20.92
N LEU A 16 -3.85 9.11 20.85
CA LEU A 16 -4.41 8.45 22.01
C LEU A 16 -3.33 7.51 22.55
N LEU A 17 -2.22 8.13 22.98
CA LEU A 17 -1.45 7.66 24.14
C LEU A 17 -2.22 7.91 25.45
N GLY A 18 -3.55 8.07 25.35
CA GLY A 18 -4.44 8.01 26.50
C GLY A 18 -4.60 6.54 26.83
N GLY A 19 -3.93 6.10 27.90
CA GLY A 19 -4.07 4.75 28.43
C GLY A 19 -5.54 4.36 28.46
N MET A 20 -5.84 3.15 27.98
CA MET A 20 -7.11 2.51 28.32
C MET A 20 -7.21 2.51 29.84
N GLN A 21 -7.95 3.46 30.40
CA GLN A 21 -8.30 3.45 31.79
C GLN A 21 -9.33 2.34 31.95
N PHE A 22 -8.91 1.23 32.56
CA PHE A 22 -9.86 0.26 33.03
C PHE A 22 -10.70 0.94 34.11
N ALA A 23 -12.00 1.12 33.85
CA ALA A 23 -12.91 1.66 34.86
C ALA A 23 -13.05 0.62 35.98
N SER A 24 -12.25 0.77 37.04
CA SER A 24 -12.38 0.01 38.28
C SER A 24 -12.92 0.94 39.37
N ALA A 25 -14.02 0.54 40.01
CA ALA A 25 -14.33 1.06 41.34
C ALA A 25 -13.26 0.48 42.28
N GLY A 26 -12.21 1.26 42.54
CA GLY A 26 -11.16 0.85 43.47
C GLY A 26 -11.76 0.61 44.85
N ILE A 27 -11.50 -0.57 45.41
CA ILE A 27 -11.82 -0.84 46.81
C ILE A 27 -10.75 -0.11 47.64
N ASP A 28 -11.18 0.69 48.63
CA ASP A 28 -10.26 1.42 49.50
C ASP A 28 -9.46 0.41 50.34
N GLU A 29 -8.16 0.35 50.08
CA GLU A 29 -7.21 -0.56 50.73
C GLU A 29 -7.26 -0.41 52.25
N ASN A 30 -7.46 0.81 52.77
CA ASN A 30 -7.56 1.07 54.21
C ASN A 30 -8.85 0.49 54.83
N VAL A 31 -9.93 0.42 54.06
CA VAL A 31 -11.19 -0.15 54.55
C VAL A 31 -11.11 -1.67 54.58
N VAL A 32 -10.41 -2.27 53.62
CA VAL A 32 -10.24 -3.72 53.55
C VAL A 32 -9.26 -4.20 54.62
N SER A 33 -8.16 -3.47 54.87
CA SER A 33 -7.20 -3.82 55.93
C SER A 33 -7.80 -3.78 57.35
N GLU A 34 -8.98 -3.17 57.54
CA GLU A 34 -9.70 -3.20 58.83
C GLU A 34 -10.59 -4.45 59.00
N ILE A 35 -10.89 -5.18 57.92
CA ILE A 35 -11.87 -6.28 57.90
C ILE A 35 -11.33 -7.57 57.27
N ALA A 36 -10.13 -7.54 56.71
CA ALA A 36 -9.47 -8.65 56.05
C ALA A 36 -8.02 -8.71 56.53
N SER A 37 -7.53 -9.94 56.64
CA SER A 37 -6.16 -10.27 56.97
C SER A 37 -5.42 -10.58 55.68
N ASP A 38 -4.20 -10.07 55.57
CA ASP A 38 -3.28 -10.30 54.47
C ASP A 38 -2.11 -11.12 55.01
N TYR A 39 -2.18 -12.44 54.80
CA TYR A 39 -1.22 -13.39 55.36
C TYR A 39 0.08 -13.47 54.56
N TYR A 40 0.09 -13.10 53.29
CA TYR A 40 1.22 -13.25 52.38
C TYR A 40 1.38 -12.12 51.36
N ASP A 41 2.52 -11.45 51.44
CA ASP A 41 3.05 -10.68 50.33
C ASP A 41 3.69 -11.62 49.29
N VAL A 42 3.06 -11.80 48.12
CA VAL A 42 3.67 -12.55 47.01
C VAL A 42 4.32 -11.59 46.01
N TYR A 43 5.56 -11.86 45.63
CA TYR A 43 6.30 -11.02 44.69
C TYR A 43 6.42 -11.69 43.32
N GLY A 44 6.05 -10.99 42.27
CA GLY A 44 6.21 -11.44 40.89
C GLY A 44 5.50 -10.48 39.95
N SER A 45 5.66 -10.72 38.65
CA SER A 45 4.90 -9.98 37.66
C SER A 45 4.72 -10.81 36.40
N PRO A 46 3.71 -10.51 35.57
CA PRO A 46 3.67 -11.00 34.21
C PRO A 46 4.86 -10.41 33.45
N HIS A 47 5.39 -11.17 32.50
CA HIS A 47 6.38 -10.67 31.55
C HIS A 47 6.02 -11.23 30.18
N LEU A 48 5.71 -10.35 29.25
CA LEU A 48 5.26 -10.75 27.92
C LEU A 48 6.46 -10.77 26.97
N VAL A 49 6.49 -11.73 26.06
CA VAL A 49 7.42 -11.71 24.93
C VAL A 49 6.63 -11.99 23.68
N ALA A 50 6.96 -11.28 22.60
CA ALA A 50 6.26 -11.40 21.33
C ALA A 50 7.23 -11.69 20.20
N ASN A 51 6.76 -12.48 19.23
CA ASN A 51 7.48 -12.77 17.99
C ASN A 51 6.49 -13.00 16.86
N LEU A 52 6.93 -12.79 15.63
CA LEU A 52 6.17 -13.22 14.45
C LEU A 52 6.16 -14.76 14.38
N ALA A 53 5.02 -15.31 13.98
CA ALA A 53 4.82 -16.76 13.88
C ALA A 53 5.57 -17.37 12.69
N CYS A 54 5.78 -16.58 11.65
CA CYS A 54 6.61 -16.87 10.49
C CYS A 54 7.60 -15.74 10.27
N ASP A 55 8.69 -16.06 9.56
CA ASP A 55 9.53 -15.03 8.94
C ASP A 55 8.69 -14.41 7.83
N GLU A 56 8.02 -13.31 8.13
CA GLU A 56 7.16 -12.62 7.18
C GLU A 56 7.98 -11.63 6.37
N VAL A 57 8.16 -12.01 5.12
CA VAL A 57 8.87 -11.26 4.10
C VAL A 57 7.82 -10.93 3.04
N PHE A 58 7.66 -9.64 2.73
CA PHE A 58 6.60 -9.11 1.90
C PHE A 58 7.11 -8.49 0.60
N GLU A 59 6.34 -8.63 -0.46
CA GLU A 59 6.52 -7.93 -1.73
C GLU A 59 5.88 -6.52 -1.66
N ARG A 60 6.27 -5.61 -2.56
CA ARG A 60 5.61 -4.29 -2.63
C ARG A 60 4.18 -4.46 -3.13
N GLY A 61 3.24 -3.69 -2.56
CA GLY A 61 1.82 -3.78 -2.90
C GLY A 61 1.12 -5.01 -2.31
N GLU A 62 1.81 -5.82 -1.50
CA GLU A 62 1.23 -7.01 -0.89
C GLU A 62 0.29 -6.64 0.26
N GLU A 63 -0.90 -7.24 0.26
CA GLU A 63 -1.81 -7.30 1.41
C GLU A 63 -1.58 -8.63 2.14
N GLY A 64 -1.33 -8.56 3.45
CA GLY A 64 -1.09 -9.75 4.26
C GLY A 64 -1.50 -9.60 5.72
N ILE A 65 -1.21 -10.60 6.54
CA ILE A 65 -1.60 -10.65 7.95
C ILE A 65 -0.38 -10.99 8.77
N LEU A 66 0.03 -10.08 9.66
CA LEU A 66 1.06 -10.37 10.64
C LEU A 66 0.50 -11.26 11.74
N TYR A 67 1.02 -12.48 11.83
CA TYR A 67 0.69 -13.41 12.90
C TYR A 67 1.65 -13.23 14.09
N VAL A 68 1.18 -12.63 15.17
CA VAL A 68 1.98 -12.34 16.36
C VAL A 68 1.71 -13.35 17.47
N ASN A 69 2.72 -14.12 17.84
CA ASN A 69 2.69 -14.94 19.05
C ASN A 69 3.04 -14.10 20.26
N ILE A 70 2.34 -14.32 21.37
CA ILE A 70 2.69 -13.75 22.67
C ILE A 70 2.78 -14.88 23.69
N LEU A 71 3.87 -14.90 24.45
CA LEU A 71 4.13 -15.80 25.56
C LEU A 71 4.26 -14.97 26.84
N ASN A 72 3.59 -15.39 27.91
CA ASN A 72 3.85 -14.88 29.24
C ASN A 72 4.89 -15.78 29.92
N ASN A 73 6.10 -15.28 30.15
CA ASN A 73 7.16 -15.97 30.88
C ASN A 73 7.43 -15.35 32.26
N GLY A 74 6.52 -14.52 32.77
CA GLY A 74 6.58 -13.95 34.11
C GLY A 74 6.66 -15.01 35.20
N GLN A 75 7.28 -14.70 36.33
CA GLN A 75 7.53 -15.66 37.39
C GLN A 75 7.27 -15.06 38.77
N ILE A 76 6.90 -15.93 39.72
CA ILE A 76 6.91 -15.60 41.13
C ILE A 76 8.38 -15.61 41.57
N THR A 77 8.81 -14.51 42.16
CA THR A 77 10.18 -14.24 42.59
C THR A 77 10.38 -14.43 44.09
N GLY A 78 9.30 -14.37 44.87
CA GLY A 78 9.35 -14.59 46.31
C GLY A 78 7.96 -14.54 46.94
N PHE A 79 7.92 -14.85 48.23
CA PHE A 79 6.76 -14.60 49.09
C PHE A 79 7.26 -14.34 50.51
N GLU A 80 6.56 -13.50 51.25
CA GLU A 80 6.80 -13.17 52.65
C GLU A 80 5.50 -13.37 53.42
N ALA A 81 5.57 -13.88 54.66
CA ALA A 81 4.39 -14.12 55.48
C ALA A 81 4.25 -12.99 56.50
N ASN A 82 3.04 -12.48 56.68
CA ASN A 82 2.74 -11.46 57.67
C ASN A 82 2.52 -12.12 59.05
N GLU A 83 3.56 -12.15 59.87
CA GLU A 83 3.52 -12.81 61.19
C GLU A 83 2.47 -12.19 62.12
N ASP A 84 2.25 -10.88 62.05
CA ASP A 84 1.32 -10.16 62.92
C ASP A 84 -0.13 -10.60 62.65
N ASP A 85 -0.57 -10.57 61.38
CA ASP A 85 -1.93 -11.00 60.98
C ASP A 85 -2.17 -12.49 61.29
N ILE A 86 -1.13 -13.32 61.12
CA ILE A 86 -1.20 -14.76 61.43
C ILE A 86 -1.37 -14.99 62.94
N GLU A 87 -0.58 -14.31 63.77
CA GLU A 87 -0.64 -14.47 65.23
C GLU A 87 -1.98 -14.00 65.79
N ASP A 88 -2.44 -12.82 65.37
CA ASP A 88 -3.72 -12.23 65.79
C ASP A 88 -4.90 -13.16 65.44
N ASP A 89 -4.95 -13.68 64.21
CA ASP A 89 -6.04 -14.57 63.79
C ASP A 89 -5.95 -15.97 64.40
N ILE A 90 -4.75 -16.48 64.73
CA ILE A 90 -4.62 -17.73 65.48
C ILE A 90 -5.19 -17.56 66.89
N GLU A 91 -4.96 -16.42 67.55
CA GLU A 91 -5.52 -16.13 68.86
C GLU A 91 -7.04 -15.99 68.82
N GLU A 92 -7.58 -15.31 67.80
CA GLU A 92 -9.02 -15.05 67.68
C GLU A 92 -9.82 -16.25 67.15
N TYR A 93 -9.36 -16.88 66.07
CA TYR A 93 -10.13 -17.88 65.30
C TYR A 93 -9.58 -19.30 65.39
N GLY A 94 -8.33 -19.47 65.83
CA GLY A 94 -7.67 -20.76 66.02
C GLY A 94 -6.95 -21.30 64.78
N GLU A 95 -5.83 -22.00 65.04
CA GLU A 95 -4.84 -22.47 64.05
C GLU A 95 -5.40 -23.17 62.81
N THR A 96 -6.48 -23.96 62.94
CA THR A 96 -7.03 -24.71 61.80
C THR A 96 -7.73 -23.80 60.80
N LEU A 97 -8.46 -22.80 61.30
CA LEU A 97 -9.22 -21.90 60.45
C LEU A 97 -8.29 -20.87 59.79
N THR A 98 -7.37 -20.28 60.55
CA THR A 98 -6.35 -19.35 60.02
C THR A 98 -5.54 -20.00 58.90
N ARG A 99 -5.03 -21.23 59.11
CA ARG A 99 -4.31 -21.96 58.05
C ARG A 99 -5.13 -22.23 56.80
N THR A 100 -6.45 -22.35 56.93
CA THR A 100 -7.35 -22.51 55.77
C THR A 100 -7.41 -21.22 54.96
N TYR A 101 -7.51 -20.06 55.62
CA TYR A 101 -7.50 -18.75 54.95
C TYR A 101 -6.15 -18.40 54.37
N MET A 102 -5.06 -18.62 55.11
CA MET A 102 -3.68 -18.53 54.61
C MET A 102 -3.50 -19.34 53.31
N SER A 103 -3.99 -20.59 53.28
CA SER A 103 -3.89 -21.41 52.07
C SER A 103 -4.79 -20.89 50.94
N SER A 104 -5.91 -20.25 51.25
CA SER A 104 -6.83 -19.69 50.25
C SER A 104 -6.22 -18.47 49.57
N GLU A 105 -5.69 -17.54 50.38
CA GLU A 105 -4.99 -16.34 49.91
C GLU A 105 -3.78 -16.68 49.06
N LEU A 106 -2.87 -17.53 49.58
CA LEU A 106 -1.68 -17.96 48.84
C LEU A 106 -2.04 -18.61 47.49
N LEU A 107 -3.18 -19.29 47.36
CA LEU A 107 -3.63 -19.84 46.08
C LEU A 107 -4.12 -18.74 45.12
N SER A 108 -4.79 -17.72 45.64
CA SER A 108 -5.22 -16.53 44.91
C SER A 108 -4.03 -15.72 44.39
N ASP A 109 -3.01 -15.46 45.21
CA ASP A 109 -1.86 -14.61 44.82
C ASP A 109 -0.96 -15.20 43.75
N ARG A 110 -1.11 -16.50 43.45
CA ARG A 110 -0.44 -17.09 42.29
C ARG A 110 -0.84 -16.42 40.97
N ALA A 111 -1.98 -15.72 40.95
CA ALA A 111 -2.43 -14.94 39.81
C ALA A 111 -1.62 -13.64 39.58
N ILE A 112 -0.70 -13.25 40.49
CA ILE A 112 0.18 -12.07 40.31
C ILE A 112 1.05 -12.13 39.03
N THR A 113 1.25 -13.32 38.48
CA THR A 113 2.01 -13.52 37.24
C THR A 113 1.12 -13.63 35.99
N THR A 114 -0.19 -13.52 36.14
CA THR A 114 -1.14 -13.58 35.03
C THR A 114 -1.35 -12.19 34.45
N ALA A 115 -1.17 -12.05 33.13
CA ALA A 115 -1.59 -10.84 32.43
C ALA A 115 -3.07 -10.97 32.09
N ASP A 116 -3.93 -10.26 32.82
CA ASP A 116 -5.38 -10.28 32.61
C ASP A 116 -5.85 -9.16 31.70
N SER A 117 -6.97 -9.37 31.01
CA SER A 117 -7.63 -8.33 30.20
C SER A 117 -6.69 -7.62 29.20
N MET A 118 -5.79 -8.37 28.57
CA MET A 118 -4.80 -7.88 27.61
C MET A 118 -5.45 -7.26 26.38
N THR A 119 -5.06 -6.03 26.07
CA THR A 119 -5.29 -5.35 24.80
C THR A 119 -3.96 -5.06 24.14
N ALA A 120 -3.81 -5.47 22.89
CA ALA A 120 -2.62 -5.21 22.08
C ALA A 120 -2.93 -4.16 21.02
N THR A 121 -2.02 -3.19 20.86
CA THR A 121 -2.06 -2.16 19.84
C THR A 121 -0.75 -2.17 19.05
N LEU A 122 -0.83 -2.39 17.74
CA LEU A 122 0.28 -2.36 16.80
C LEU A 122 0.41 -0.95 16.20
N SER A 123 1.64 -0.46 16.09
CA SER A 123 1.92 0.85 15.51
C SER A 123 3.27 0.83 14.78
N LEU A 124 3.47 1.79 13.87
CA LEU A 124 4.75 1.99 13.22
C LEU A 124 5.70 2.70 14.18
N VAL A 125 6.97 2.28 14.24
CA VAL A 125 8.01 3.04 14.95
C VAL A 125 8.34 4.33 14.17
N ASP A 126 8.44 4.21 12.84
CA ASP A 126 8.56 5.35 11.92
C ASP A 126 7.18 5.63 11.28
N PRO A 127 6.55 6.78 11.58
CA PRO A 127 5.26 7.14 10.98
C PRO A 127 5.25 7.25 9.46
N ASP A 128 6.43 7.44 8.84
CA ASP A 128 6.59 7.54 7.39
C ASP A 128 6.91 6.18 6.74
N ALA A 129 6.97 5.09 7.52
CA ALA A 129 7.16 3.75 6.98
C ALA A 129 6.04 3.40 5.97
N PRO A 130 6.38 2.74 4.85
CA PRO A 130 5.44 2.46 3.76
C PRO A 130 4.56 1.23 4.05
N ILE A 131 4.06 1.14 5.29
CA ILE A 131 3.24 0.04 5.79
C ILE A 131 1.96 0.66 6.35
N LYS A 132 0.83 0.16 5.89
CA LYS A 132 -0.48 0.51 6.41
C LYS A 132 -1.00 -0.62 7.27
N ILE A 133 -1.42 -0.30 8.49
CA ILE A 133 -2.04 -1.23 9.42
C ILE A 133 -3.56 -1.05 9.28
N GLU A 134 -4.26 -2.07 8.83
CA GLU A 134 -5.72 -2.01 8.62
C GLU A 134 -6.49 -2.14 9.93
N GLN A 135 -5.97 -2.95 10.84
CA GLN A 135 -6.49 -3.11 12.18
C GLN A 135 -5.32 -3.04 13.16
N ASP A 136 -5.30 -2.01 13.99
CA ASP A 136 -4.20 -1.76 14.93
C ASP A 136 -4.44 -2.36 16.31
N THR A 137 -5.68 -2.64 16.71
CA THR A 137 -6.02 -2.98 18.10
C THR A 137 -6.81 -4.28 18.21
N LEU A 138 -6.36 -5.15 19.13
CA LEU A 138 -6.95 -6.46 19.40
C LEU A 138 -7.12 -6.71 20.90
N LEU A 139 -8.25 -7.31 21.29
CA LEU A 139 -8.48 -7.83 22.63
C LEU A 139 -8.02 -9.30 22.68
N LEU A 140 -7.04 -9.60 23.53
CA LEU A 140 -6.39 -10.92 23.61
C LEU A 140 -6.86 -11.77 24.80
N GLY A 141 -7.61 -11.17 25.74
CA GLY A 141 -8.09 -11.86 26.94
C GLY A 141 -7.00 -11.98 28.00
N SER A 142 -6.92 -13.11 28.70
CA SER A 142 -5.94 -13.33 29.76
C SER A 142 -4.91 -14.38 29.40
N LEU A 143 -3.69 -14.19 29.89
CA LEU A 143 -2.56 -15.08 29.62
C LEU A 143 -1.83 -15.43 30.92
N ASN A 144 -2.03 -16.68 31.36
CA ASN A 144 -1.33 -17.23 32.51
C ASN A 144 0.17 -17.39 32.24
N THR A 145 0.97 -17.34 33.30
CA THR A 145 2.41 -17.64 33.22
C THR A 145 2.69 -19.00 32.57
N GLY A 146 3.74 -19.04 31.75
CA GLY A 146 4.19 -20.21 31.00
C GLY A 146 3.27 -20.61 29.84
N LYS A 147 2.32 -19.76 29.47
CA LYS A 147 1.39 -20.00 28.35
C LYS A 147 1.61 -19.01 27.21
N SER A 148 1.35 -19.49 26.00
CA SER A 148 1.19 -18.67 24.81
C SER A 148 -0.29 -18.48 24.49
N LEU A 149 -0.60 -17.50 23.65
CA LEU A 149 -1.94 -17.36 23.08
C LEU A 149 -2.39 -18.68 22.44
N SER A 150 -3.70 -18.96 22.50
CA SER A 150 -4.29 -20.15 21.87
C SER A 150 -4.24 -20.10 20.35
N SER A 151 -4.22 -18.89 19.80
CA SER A 151 -4.04 -18.55 18.39
C SER A 151 -3.21 -17.28 18.31
N PRO A 152 -2.35 -17.12 17.28
CA PRO A 152 -1.63 -15.86 17.08
C PRO A 152 -2.59 -14.68 16.98
N ALA A 153 -2.15 -13.51 17.43
CA ALA A 153 -2.85 -12.26 17.20
C ALA A 153 -2.64 -11.84 15.74
N GLU A 154 -3.72 -11.50 15.05
CA GLU A 154 -3.72 -11.25 13.60
C GLU A 154 -3.86 -9.76 13.31
N PHE A 155 -2.82 -9.15 12.74
CA PHE A 155 -2.84 -7.75 12.32
C PHE A 155 -2.73 -7.67 10.79
N PRO A 156 -3.85 -7.41 10.08
CA PRO A 156 -3.82 -7.21 8.64
C PRO A 156 -3.06 -5.93 8.29
N ILE A 157 -2.14 -6.04 7.33
CA ILE A 157 -1.30 -4.96 6.85
C ILE A 157 -1.28 -4.90 5.32
N GLU A 158 -0.90 -3.75 4.78
CA GLU A 158 -0.68 -3.49 3.37
C GLU A 158 0.69 -2.82 3.21
N ILE A 159 1.57 -3.38 2.39
CA ILE A 159 2.84 -2.75 1.99
C ILE A 159 2.56 -1.87 0.77
N TYR A 160 2.97 -0.60 0.80
CA TYR A 160 2.74 0.27 -0.35
C TYR A 160 3.52 -0.17 -1.60
N ASP A 161 2.95 0.02 -2.79
CA ASP A 161 3.58 -0.29 -4.09
C ASP A 161 4.97 0.36 -4.27
N ASN A 162 5.19 1.51 -3.64
CA ASN A 162 6.43 2.26 -3.71
C ASN A 162 7.34 2.08 -2.47
N ALA A 163 7.04 1.10 -1.62
CA ALA A 163 7.85 0.77 -0.46
C ALA A 163 9.29 0.48 -0.91
N LYS A 164 10.28 0.98 -0.16
CA LYS A 164 11.66 0.58 -0.37
C LYS A 164 11.88 -0.78 0.27
N ALA A 165 12.77 -1.57 -0.30
CA ALA A 165 13.20 -2.80 0.36
C ALA A 165 13.92 -2.49 1.68
N GLY A 166 13.81 -3.40 2.64
CA GLY A 166 14.47 -3.28 3.93
C GLY A 166 13.64 -3.79 5.10
N THR A 167 14.17 -3.59 6.30
CA THR A 167 13.52 -3.99 7.54
C THR A 167 12.85 -2.79 8.19
N TYR A 168 11.58 -2.94 8.51
CA TYR A 168 10.76 -1.94 9.17
C TYR A 168 10.39 -2.42 10.57
N ASP A 169 10.69 -1.59 11.56
CA ASP A 169 10.36 -1.86 12.95
C ASP A 169 8.93 -1.41 13.24
N LEU A 170 8.15 -2.34 13.81
CA LEU A 170 6.81 -2.12 14.33
C LEU A 170 6.84 -2.22 15.86
N GLN A 171 5.98 -1.46 16.50
CA GLN A 171 5.84 -1.44 17.94
C GLN A 171 4.50 -2.07 18.35
N LEU A 172 4.58 -3.14 19.13
CA LEU A 172 3.44 -3.79 19.78
C LEU A 172 3.35 -3.31 21.22
N TYR A 173 2.39 -2.44 21.50
CA TYR A 173 2.04 -1.99 22.84
C TYR A 173 0.96 -2.89 23.42
N VAL A 174 1.22 -3.54 24.55
CA VAL A 174 0.24 -4.38 25.23
C VAL A 174 -0.09 -3.79 26.58
N ALA A 175 -1.34 -3.37 26.77
CA ALA A 175 -1.89 -2.97 28.05
C ALA A 175 -2.64 -4.15 28.69
N TYR A 176 -2.45 -4.37 29.97
CA TYR A 176 -3.07 -5.47 30.70
C TYR A 176 -3.23 -5.11 32.17
N ARG A 177 -4.00 -5.91 32.90
CA ARG A 177 -4.13 -5.81 34.35
C ARG A 177 -3.36 -6.94 35.00
N SER A 178 -2.67 -6.66 36.09
CA SER A 178 -2.08 -7.68 36.96
C SER A 178 -2.76 -7.61 38.30
N GLN A 179 -2.95 -8.76 38.96
CA GLN A 179 -3.22 -8.74 40.39
C GLN A 179 -2.01 -8.13 41.08
N LYS A 180 -2.25 -7.19 41.99
CA LYS A 180 -1.25 -6.63 42.89
C LYS A 180 -1.16 -7.49 44.14
N ASP A 181 -2.34 -7.85 44.69
CA ASP A 181 -2.45 -8.44 46.01
C ASP A 181 -3.84 -9.06 46.26
N SER A 182 -3.99 -9.87 47.32
CA SER A 182 -5.28 -10.33 47.84
C SER A 182 -5.30 -10.51 49.36
N ALA A 183 -6.47 -10.32 49.96
CA ALA A 183 -6.67 -10.47 51.41
C ALA A 183 -7.96 -11.24 51.68
N VAL A 184 -8.01 -11.99 52.78
CA VAL A 184 -9.16 -12.82 53.15
C VAL A 184 -9.84 -12.27 54.40
N THR A 185 -11.17 -12.35 54.50
CA THR A 185 -11.93 -11.89 55.67
C THR A 185 -12.33 -13.04 56.60
N PRO A 186 -11.60 -13.30 57.69
CA PRO A 186 -12.06 -14.17 58.76
C PRO A 186 -13.36 -13.66 59.43
N PRO A 187 -14.18 -14.56 60.01
CA PRO A 187 -14.23 -16.00 59.79
C PRO A 187 -15.09 -16.38 58.57
N TYR A 188 -15.34 -15.45 57.64
CA TYR A 188 -16.26 -15.64 56.53
C TYR A 188 -15.58 -16.23 55.29
N GLY A 189 -14.28 -15.95 55.11
CA GLY A 189 -13.45 -16.45 54.02
C GLY A 189 -13.65 -15.74 52.68
N ASP A 190 -14.31 -14.58 52.64
CA ASP A 190 -14.42 -13.76 51.44
C ASP A 190 -13.04 -13.20 51.06
N THR A 191 -12.71 -13.17 49.77
CA THR A 191 -11.40 -12.68 49.27
C THR A 191 -11.56 -11.37 48.52
N TYR A 192 -10.74 -10.39 48.89
CA TYR A 192 -10.59 -9.12 48.21
C TYR A 192 -9.35 -9.15 47.33
N TYR A 193 -9.42 -8.50 46.17
CA TYR A 193 -8.34 -8.49 45.19
C TYR A 193 -8.05 -7.06 44.77
N TRP A 194 -6.77 -6.72 44.73
CA TRP A 194 -6.29 -5.47 44.15
C TRP A 194 -5.62 -5.75 42.82
N TYR A 195 -5.82 -4.83 41.89
CA TYR A 195 -5.29 -4.93 40.54
C TYR A 195 -4.60 -3.63 40.18
N GLU A 196 -3.54 -3.73 39.39
CA GLU A 196 -2.85 -2.62 38.80
C GLU A 196 -2.88 -2.69 37.27
N ASP A 197 -2.95 -1.51 36.64
CA ASP A 197 -2.85 -1.38 35.20
C ASP A 197 -1.38 -1.37 34.81
N MET A 198 -1.01 -2.31 33.95
CA MET A 198 0.35 -2.54 33.48
C MET A 198 0.41 -2.39 31.97
N ASN A 199 1.61 -2.13 31.46
CA ASN A 199 1.84 -2.11 30.03
C ASN A 199 3.25 -2.59 29.69
N GLN A 200 3.39 -3.15 28.50
CA GLN A 200 4.67 -3.54 27.94
C GLN A 200 4.74 -3.22 26.46
N THR A 201 5.88 -2.73 26.01
CA THR A 201 6.16 -2.47 24.60
C THR A 201 7.16 -3.50 24.08
N MET A 202 6.87 -4.07 22.92
CA MET A 202 7.74 -5.02 22.21
C MET A 202 7.94 -4.55 20.77
N VAL A 203 9.09 -4.88 20.19
CA VAL A 203 9.41 -4.53 18.79
C VAL A 203 9.27 -5.79 17.93
N LEU A 204 8.59 -5.64 16.81
CA LEU A 204 8.44 -6.65 15.76
C LEU A 204 9.11 -6.11 14.49
N GLN A 205 9.71 -6.98 13.69
CA GLN A 205 10.40 -6.58 12.47
C GLN A 205 9.73 -7.21 11.26
N VAL A 206 9.38 -6.36 10.30
CA VAL A 206 8.81 -6.78 9.01
C VAL A 206 9.84 -6.51 7.93
N VAL A 207 10.02 -7.45 7.00
CA VAL A 207 10.97 -7.32 5.90
C VAL A 207 10.21 -7.12 4.60
N VAL A 208 10.56 -6.08 3.85
CA VAL A 208 10.12 -5.90 2.46
C VAL A 208 11.25 -6.39 1.56
N GLU A 209 10.93 -7.30 0.63
CA GLU A 209 11.91 -7.91 -0.27
C GLU A 209 12.59 -6.87 -1.16
N GLU A 210 13.85 -7.16 -1.48
CA GLU A 210 14.52 -6.48 -2.57
C GLU A 210 13.98 -7.01 -3.90
N GLU A 211 13.57 -6.11 -4.78
CA GLU A 211 13.07 -6.48 -6.11
C GLU A 211 13.36 -5.36 -7.12
N PRO A 212 13.37 -5.66 -8.42
CA PRO A 212 13.42 -4.62 -9.44
C PRO A 212 12.14 -3.79 -9.47
N TYR A 213 12.28 -2.47 -9.52
CA TYR A 213 11.13 -1.56 -9.52
C TYR A 213 11.30 -0.50 -10.59
N PHE A 214 10.34 -0.37 -11.51
CA PHE A 214 10.52 0.43 -12.71
C PHE A 214 9.73 1.73 -12.67
N ARG A 215 10.32 2.79 -13.22
CA ARG A 215 9.66 4.08 -13.42
C ARG A 215 9.97 4.64 -14.80
N ILE A 216 9.03 5.40 -15.34
CA ILE A 216 9.26 6.19 -16.56
C ILE A 216 9.95 7.49 -16.13
N GLU A 217 11.16 7.72 -16.63
CA GLU A 217 11.97 8.90 -16.34
C GLU A 217 11.73 10.01 -17.38
N ASN A 218 11.63 9.66 -18.65
CA ASN A 218 11.42 10.61 -19.74
C ASN A 218 10.58 10.01 -20.87
N VAL A 219 9.77 10.85 -21.52
CA VAL A 219 8.99 10.50 -22.71
C VAL A 219 9.19 11.58 -23.76
N GLU A 220 9.69 11.19 -24.93
CA GLU A 220 9.79 12.05 -26.10
C GLU A 220 8.74 11.61 -27.13
N SER A 221 7.74 12.45 -27.35
CA SER A 221 6.64 12.19 -28.29
C SER A 221 6.21 13.47 -28.98
N ASP A 222 5.98 13.40 -30.29
CA ASP A 222 5.44 14.49 -31.12
C ASP A 222 4.33 13.93 -32.03
N LEU A 223 3.25 13.44 -31.42
CA LEU A 223 2.16 12.77 -32.14
C LEU A 223 1.13 13.78 -32.64
N LEU A 224 0.70 13.66 -33.89
CA LEU A 224 -0.41 14.42 -34.46
C LEU A 224 -1.50 13.45 -34.93
N ALA A 225 -2.75 13.93 -35.03
CA ALA A 225 -3.82 13.14 -35.61
C ALA A 225 -3.51 12.75 -37.07
N GLY A 226 -3.61 11.47 -37.39
CA GLY A 226 -3.29 10.92 -38.72
C GLY A 226 -1.81 10.61 -38.96
N ASP A 227 -0.93 10.81 -37.97
CA ASP A 227 0.50 10.53 -38.09
C ASP A 227 0.86 9.07 -37.75
N GLU A 228 1.90 8.58 -38.41
CA GLU A 228 2.68 7.38 -38.05
C GLU A 228 4.07 7.82 -37.59
N LYS A 229 4.35 7.73 -36.28
CA LYS A 229 5.59 8.23 -35.68
C LYS A 229 6.05 7.33 -34.54
N THR A 230 7.34 7.44 -34.20
CA THR A 230 7.90 6.72 -33.05
C THR A 230 7.84 7.57 -31.79
N ILE A 231 7.66 6.93 -30.64
CA ILE A 231 7.85 7.54 -29.32
C ILE A 231 9.06 6.91 -28.63
N ASN A 232 9.84 7.74 -27.92
CA ASN A 232 10.96 7.25 -27.11
C ASN A 232 10.56 7.30 -25.64
N VAL A 233 10.62 6.17 -24.95
CA VAL A 233 10.28 6.05 -23.54
C VAL A 233 11.48 5.56 -22.77
N THR A 234 11.96 6.37 -21.83
CA THR A 234 13.09 6.01 -20.97
C THR A 234 12.58 5.43 -19.66
N TYR A 235 12.91 4.16 -19.42
CA TYR A 235 12.60 3.44 -18.20
C TYR A 235 13.85 3.34 -17.33
N THR A 236 13.67 3.48 -16.02
CA THR A 236 14.73 3.35 -15.02
C THR A 236 14.36 2.25 -14.05
N ASN A 237 15.31 1.34 -13.78
CA ASN A 237 15.19 0.45 -12.63
C ASN A 237 15.58 1.22 -11.37
N THR A 238 14.60 1.57 -10.56
CA THR A 238 14.73 2.26 -9.26
C THR A 238 14.64 1.32 -8.06
N GLY A 239 14.52 0.01 -8.29
CA GLY A 239 14.57 -1.02 -7.25
C GLY A 239 16.00 -1.39 -6.87
N GLU A 240 16.13 -2.37 -5.98
CA GLU A 240 17.41 -2.75 -5.36
C GLU A 240 18.09 -3.91 -6.08
N GLN A 241 17.36 -4.68 -6.90
CA GLN A 241 17.90 -5.81 -7.65
C GLN A 241 18.04 -5.56 -9.15
N ILE A 242 18.90 -6.35 -9.80
CA ILE A 242 19.04 -6.39 -11.26
C ILE A 242 17.80 -7.05 -11.89
N ALA A 243 17.26 -6.42 -12.92
CA ALA A 243 16.29 -7.06 -13.79
C ALA A 243 16.97 -7.58 -15.06
N ARG A 244 16.89 -8.90 -15.31
CA ARG A 244 17.52 -9.53 -16.47
C ARG A 244 16.55 -9.66 -17.64
N GLU A 245 17.08 -9.62 -18.86
CA GLU A 245 16.31 -9.81 -20.10
C GLU A 245 15.04 -8.93 -20.19
N CYS A 246 15.14 -7.66 -19.82
CA CYS A 246 14.01 -6.74 -19.80
C CYS A 246 13.45 -6.52 -21.21
N ILE A 247 12.13 -6.65 -21.35
CA ILE A 247 11.36 -6.33 -22.55
C ILE A 247 10.24 -5.37 -22.13
N ALA A 248 10.32 -4.13 -22.58
CA ALA A 248 9.23 -3.18 -22.44
C ALA A 248 8.12 -3.52 -23.43
N ARG A 249 6.87 -3.42 -22.99
CA ARG A 249 5.68 -3.67 -23.79
C ARG A 249 4.71 -2.51 -23.64
N ILE A 250 3.97 -2.20 -24.69
CA ILE A 250 2.89 -1.21 -24.66
C ILE A 250 1.55 -1.85 -25.00
N SER A 251 0.50 -1.37 -24.34
CA SER A 251 -0.89 -1.71 -24.66
C SER A 251 -1.59 -0.44 -25.14
N VAL A 252 -1.85 -0.39 -26.44
CA VAL A 252 -2.53 0.71 -27.10
C VAL A 252 -4.00 0.40 -27.30
N VAL A 253 -4.83 1.44 -27.20
CA VAL A 253 -6.26 1.42 -27.50
C VAL A 253 -6.59 2.64 -28.34
N ASP A 254 -7.79 2.70 -28.90
CA ASP A 254 -8.29 3.86 -29.65
C ASP A 254 -7.93 5.20 -28.97
N PRO A 255 -7.33 6.17 -29.68
CA PRO A 255 -7.13 6.25 -31.14
C PRO A 255 -5.78 5.70 -31.65
N PHE A 256 -5.05 4.94 -30.84
CA PHE A 256 -3.71 4.45 -31.17
C PHE A 256 -3.73 3.00 -31.66
N THR A 257 -2.88 2.71 -32.63
CA THR A 257 -2.51 1.36 -33.05
C THR A 257 -0.99 1.26 -33.16
N THR A 258 -0.44 0.05 -33.13
CA THR A 258 1.00 -0.19 -33.26
C THR A 258 1.24 -1.48 -34.05
N THR A 259 2.34 -1.51 -34.79
CA THR A 259 2.82 -2.73 -35.46
C THR A 259 3.90 -3.46 -34.68
N ASP A 260 4.54 -2.80 -33.72
CA ASP A 260 5.55 -3.36 -32.84
C ASP A 260 5.35 -2.82 -31.41
N ASP A 261 4.77 -3.66 -30.56
CA ASP A 261 4.39 -3.31 -29.20
C ASP A 261 5.49 -3.65 -28.18
N GLN A 262 6.67 -4.11 -28.61
CA GLN A 262 7.74 -4.58 -27.73
C GLN A 262 9.10 -3.96 -28.04
N ALA A 263 9.89 -3.71 -27.01
CA ALA A 263 11.27 -3.25 -27.13
C ALA A 263 12.18 -3.98 -26.14
N TYR A 264 13.26 -4.59 -26.63
CA TYR A 264 14.25 -5.25 -25.78
C TYR A 264 15.20 -4.22 -25.16
N LEU A 265 15.27 -4.22 -23.83
CA LEU A 265 16.10 -3.30 -23.04
C LEU A 265 17.37 -3.96 -22.49
N GLY A 266 17.45 -5.29 -22.55
CA GLY A 266 18.57 -6.05 -21.98
C GLY A 266 18.50 -6.13 -20.46
N ASP A 267 19.66 -6.27 -19.83
CA ASP A 267 19.73 -6.26 -18.36
C ASP A 267 19.76 -4.80 -17.85
N MET A 268 19.05 -4.56 -16.76
CA MET A 268 18.92 -3.25 -16.11
C MET A 268 19.31 -3.35 -14.63
N HIS A 269 20.49 -2.83 -14.31
CA HIS A 269 20.97 -2.74 -12.93
C HIS A 269 20.19 -1.69 -12.11
N PRO A 270 20.26 -1.74 -10.77
CA PRO A 270 19.74 -0.67 -9.91
C PRO A 270 20.27 0.71 -10.32
N GLY A 271 19.37 1.67 -10.52
CA GLY A 271 19.64 3.03 -10.98
C GLY A 271 19.88 3.19 -12.48
N GLU A 272 19.80 2.11 -13.27
CA GLU A 272 20.09 2.16 -14.70
C GLU A 272 18.87 2.52 -15.55
N SER A 273 19.08 3.43 -16.51
CA SER A 273 18.07 3.85 -17.48
C SER A 273 18.31 3.25 -18.87
N ARG A 274 17.21 2.88 -19.55
CA ARG A 274 17.19 2.38 -20.93
C ARG A 274 16.01 2.97 -21.69
N THR A 275 16.24 3.31 -22.96
CA THR A 275 15.20 3.90 -23.82
C THR A 275 14.63 2.86 -24.76
N ALA A 276 13.32 2.64 -24.67
CA ALA A 276 12.53 1.92 -25.65
C ALA A 276 12.05 2.86 -26.76
N VAL A 277 11.94 2.33 -27.98
CA VAL A 277 11.35 3.04 -29.12
C VAL A 277 10.14 2.23 -29.57
N PHE A 278 8.98 2.88 -29.68
CA PHE A 278 7.73 2.24 -30.12
C PHE A 278 7.14 2.97 -31.31
N ASP A 279 6.68 2.20 -32.30
CA ASP A 279 5.98 2.74 -33.47
C ASP A 279 4.49 2.95 -33.14
N ILE A 280 3.99 4.17 -33.27
CA ILE A 280 2.61 4.54 -32.96
C ILE A 280 1.93 5.12 -34.19
N ASN A 281 0.77 4.55 -34.51
CA ASN A 281 -0.17 5.03 -35.52
C ASN A 281 -1.34 5.72 -34.82
N VAL A 282 -1.60 6.99 -35.16
CA VAL A 282 -2.69 7.80 -34.60
C VAL A 282 -3.81 7.94 -35.61
N ALA A 283 -5.04 7.62 -35.23
CA ALA A 283 -6.20 7.78 -36.11
C ALA A 283 -6.36 9.23 -36.62
N GLU A 284 -6.85 9.41 -37.85
CA GLU A 284 -7.07 10.74 -38.44
C GLU A 284 -8.12 11.57 -37.68
N ASP A 285 -9.10 10.91 -37.07
CA ASP A 285 -10.16 11.51 -36.26
C ASP A 285 -9.81 11.57 -34.76
N ALA A 286 -8.55 11.31 -34.41
CA ALA A 286 -8.07 11.42 -33.04
C ALA A 286 -8.34 12.82 -32.48
N THR A 287 -8.91 12.85 -31.26
CA THR A 287 -9.17 14.11 -30.58
C THR A 287 -7.87 14.70 -30.06
N VAL A 288 -7.65 16.00 -30.28
CA VAL A 288 -6.50 16.73 -29.72
C VAL A 288 -6.63 16.81 -28.20
N LYS A 289 -5.80 16.04 -27.46
CA LYS A 289 -5.72 16.04 -26.00
C LYS A 289 -4.52 15.24 -25.51
N ASP A 290 -4.29 15.26 -24.20
CA ASP A 290 -3.40 14.33 -23.51
C ASP A 290 -4.04 12.94 -23.40
N TYR A 291 -3.22 11.93 -23.66
CA TYR A 291 -3.53 10.51 -23.52
C TYR A 291 -2.52 9.83 -22.62
N SER A 292 -2.86 8.61 -22.20
CA SER A 292 -1.95 7.73 -21.48
C SER A 292 -1.93 6.35 -22.13
N ILE A 293 -0.75 5.93 -22.56
CA ILE A 293 -0.51 4.58 -23.07
C ILE A 293 -0.05 3.72 -21.89
N SER A 294 -0.65 2.53 -21.75
CA SER A 294 -0.25 1.59 -20.70
C SER A 294 0.98 0.83 -21.13
N SER A 295 1.90 0.58 -20.20
CA SER A 295 3.14 -0.13 -20.46
C SER A 295 3.51 -1.02 -19.29
N GLU A 296 4.19 -2.12 -19.58
CA GLU A 296 4.75 -3.04 -18.59
C GLU A 296 6.16 -3.43 -19.03
N ILE A 297 7.00 -3.82 -18.08
CA ILE A 297 8.30 -4.42 -18.36
C ILE A 297 8.24 -5.88 -17.93
N LYS A 298 8.42 -6.78 -18.89
CA LYS A 298 8.67 -8.19 -18.61
C LYS A 298 10.16 -8.36 -18.32
N TYR A 299 10.51 -9.04 -17.24
CA TYR A 299 11.90 -9.29 -16.88
C TYR A 299 12.06 -10.67 -16.23
N LYS A 300 13.32 -11.08 -15.98
CA LYS A 300 13.67 -12.21 -15.12
C LYS A 300 14.25 -11.71 -13.81
N ASP A 301 13.72 -12.20 -12.71
CA ASP A 301 14.23 -11.94 -11.36
C ASP A 301 15.53 -12.71 -11.09
N GLU A 302 16.08 -12.58 -9.89
CA GLU A 302 17.32 -13.27 -9.50
C GLU A 302 17.23 -14.80 -9.57
N GLN A 303 16.03 -15.36 -9.48
CA GLN A 303 15.75 -16.78 -9.53
C GLN A 303 15.47 -17.28 -10.96
N ASP A 304 15.73 -16.44 -11.98
CA ASP A 304 15.45 -16.68 -13.40
C ASP A 304 13.96 -16.92 -13.72
N LYS A 305 13.06 -16.53 -12.81
CA LYS A 305 11.62 -16.60 -13.03
C LYS A 305 11.15 -15.34 -13.75
N SER A 306 10.26 -15.53 -14.73
CA SER A 306 9.68 -14.41 -15.48
C SER A 306 8.65 -13.67 -14.63
N GLN A 307 8.84 -12.36 -14.51
CA GLN A 307 7.98 -11.43 -13.78
C GLN A 307 7.56 -10.26 -14.69
N TYR A 308 6.57 -9.50 -14.24
CA TYR A 308 6.08 -8.30 -14.89
C TYR A 308 6.11 -7.14 -13.90
N SER A 309 6.50 -5.95 -14.36
CA SER A 309 6.37 -4.73 -13.57
C SER A 309 4.90 -4.36 -13.37
N ASP A 310 4.68 -3.40 -12.47
CA ASP A 310 3.44 -2.63 -12.43
C ASP A 310 3.11 -1.99 -13.79
N ASN A 311 1.84 -1.60 -13.94
CA ASN A 311 1.36 -0.89 -15.11
C ASN A 311 1.85 0.57 -15.11
N LEU A 312 2.86 0.84 -15.93
CA LEU A 312 3.43 2.15 -16.15
C LEU A 312 2.59 2.95 -17.14
N LYS A 313 2.37 4.24 -16.83
CA LYS A 313 1.57 5.15 -17.64
C LYS A 313 2.46 6.10 -18.42
N ILE A 314 2.53 5.92 -19.73
CA ILE A 314 3.26 6.81 -20.64
C ILE A 314 2.33 7.98 -21.01
N PRO A 315 2.57 9.21 -20.51
CA PRO A 315 1.83 10.37 -20.96
C PRO A 315 2.24 10.76 -22.39
N VAL A 316 1.28 10.94 -23.29
CA VAL A 316 1.52 11.42 -24.65
C VAL A 316 0.50 12.51 -25.01
N TYR A 317 0.93 13.53 -25.75
CA TYR A 317 0.05 14.56 -26.27
C TYR A 317 -0.19 14.34 -27.76
N VAL A 318 -1.46 14.37 -28.18
CA VAL A 318 -1.84 14.33 -29.60
C VAL A 318 -2.22 15.73 -30.05
N GLY A 319 -1.43 16.28 -30.98
CA GLY A 319 -1.67 17.56 -31.64
C GLY A 319 -2.62 17.46 -32.84
N PRO A 320 -3.04 18.61 -33.39
CA PRO A 320 -3.89 18.65 -34.59
C PRO A 320 -3.15 18.09 -35.80
N ALA A 321 -3.88 17.45 -36.71
CA ALA A 321 -3.35 17.00 -38.00
C ALA A 321 -2.63 18.14 -38.73
N GLU A 322 -1.51 17.85 -39.40
CA GLU A 322 -0.85 18.84 -40.24
C GLU A 322 -1.80 19.33 -41.34
N SER A 323 -2.17 20.61 -41.31
CA SER A 323 -2.89 21.21 -42.43
C SER A 323 -1.91 21.41 -43.58
N LEU A 324 -2.17 20.79 -44.74
CA LEU A 324 -1.49 21.11 -46.00
C LEU A 324 -1.40 22.63 -46.16
N ASN A 325 -0.17 23.15 -46.22
CA ASN A 325 0.09 24.57 -46.40
C ASN A 325 -0.75 25.12 -47.55
N ALA A 326 -1.64 26.08 -47.26
CA ALA A 326 -2.53 26.68 -48.25
C ALA A 326 -1.77 27.25 -49.46
N SER A 327 -0.47 27.59 -49.30
CA SER A 327 0.42 28.01 -50.38
C SER A 327 0.67 26.93 -51.45
N VAL A 328 0.70 25.64 -51.08
CA VAL A 328 0.84 24.53 -52.04
C VAL A 328 -0.46 24.35 -52.83
N ALA A 329 -1.61 24.44 -52.17
CA ALA A 329 -2.92 24.37 -52.82
C ALA A 329 -3.15 25.57 -53.75
N VAL A 330 -2.81 26.78 -53.31
CA VAL A 330 -2.86 28.00 -54.15
C VAL A 330 -1.87 27.89 -55.31
N GLY A 331 -0.68 27.35 -55.08
CA GLY A 331 0.31 27.07 -56.12
C GLY A 331 -0.25 26.13 -57.20
N PHE A 332 -0.90 25.03 -56.81
CA PHE A 332 -1.51 24.08 -57.73
C PHE A 332 -2.67 24.70 -58.53
N VAL A 333 -3.54 25.47 -57.88
CA VAL A 333 -4.65 26.19 -58.54
C VAL A 333 -4.13 27.24 -59.52
N LEU A 334 -3.07 27.98 -59.17
CA LEU A 334 -2.42 28.93 -60.06
C LEU A 334 -1.75 28.22 -61.24
N LEU A 335 -1.11 27.06 -61.03
CA LEU A 335 -0.46 26.28 -62.09
C LEU A 335 -1.48 25.73 -63.10
N VAL A 336 -2.60 25.20 -62.62
CA VAL A 336 -3.73 24.77 -63.46
C VAL A 336 -4.38 25.96 -64.17
N GLY A 337 -4.50 27.12 -63.51
CA GLY A 337 -4.96 28.35 -64.13
C GLY A 337 -4.03 28.83 -65.26
N ILE A 338 -2.72 28.88 -65.00
CA ILE A 338 -1.72 29.42 -65.92
C ILE A 338 -1.47 28.48 -67.11
N ILE A 339 -1.47 27.16 -66.92
CA ILE A 339 -1.21 26.21 -68.02
C ILE A 339 -2.52 25.73 -68.66
N GLY A 340 -3.56 25.50 -67.86
CA GLY A 340 -4.84 24.98 -68.33
C GLY A 340 -5.62 26.01 -69.17
N THR A 341 -5.62 27.29 -68.79
CA THR A 341 -6.39 28.30 -69.53
C THR A 341 -5.84 28.60 -70.93
N PRO A 342 -4.52 28.74 -71.18
CA PRO A 342 -4.00 28.93 -72.54
C PRO A 342 -4.21 27.69 -73.42
N VAL A 343 -4.02 26.49 -72.88
CA VAL A 343 -4.25 25.23 -73.62
C VAL A 343 -5.72 25.10 -74.01
N TYR A 344 -6.64 25.41 -73.09
CA TYR A 344 -8.07 25.42 -73.37
C TYR A 344 -8.44 26.46 -74.43
N MET A 345 -7.90 27.69 -74.35
CA MET A 345 -8.15 28.73 -75.35
C MET A 345 -7.61 28.36 -76.73
N ILE A 346 -6.43 27.73 -76.82
CA ILE A 346 -5.86 27.24 -78.08
C ILE A 346 -6.72 26.12 -78.67
N ALA A 347 -7.15 25.15 -77.85
CA ALA A 347 -8.03 24.07 -78.28
C ALA A 347 -9.38 24.61 -78.78
N ARG A 348 -9.94 25.61 -78.09
CA ARG A 348 -11.19 26.28 -78.49
C ARG A 348 -11.04 27.05 -79.80
N LYS A 349 -9.99 27.86 -79.97
CA LYS A 349 -9.71 28.56 -81.23
C LYS A 349 -9.53 27.59 -82.40
N LYS A 350 -8.88 26.45 -82.17
CA LYS A 350 -8.71 25.39 -83.18
C LYS A 350 -10.06 24.79 -83.61
N LYS A 351 -10.99 24.57 -82.67
CA LYS A 351 -12.37 24.15 -82.98
C LYS A 351 -13.14 25.21 -83.77
N GLU A 352 -13.09 26.48 -83.36
CA GLU A 352 -13.78 27.58 -84.06
C GLU A 352 -13.25 27.76 -85.50
N ASN A 353 -11.93 27.70 -85.70
CA ASN A 353 -11.32 27.79 -87.03
C ASN A 353 -11.67 26.58 -87.92
N ASN A 354 -11.68 25.37 -87.37
CA ASN A 354 -12.11 24.18 -88.10
C ASN A 354 -13.61 24.26 -88.48
N TYR A 355 -14.44 24.83 -87.61
CA TYR A 355 -15.86 25.04 -87.88
C TYR A 355 -16.11 26.08 -88.98
N LYS A 356 -15.38 27.21 -88.98
CA LYS A 356 -15.45 28.20 -90.07
C LYS A 356 -15.02 27.61 -91.41
N LYS A 357 -13.94 26.84 -91.43
CA LYS A 357 -13.44 26.16 -92.65
C LYS A 357 -14.43 25.11 -93.18
N TYR A 358 -15.19 24.47 -92.28
CA TYR A 358 -16.29 23.57 -92.66
C TYR A 358 -17.46 24.33 -93.30
N LEU A 359 -17.81 25.52 -92.81
CA LEU A 359 -18.87 26.36 -93.38
C LEU A 359 -18.48 26.95 -94.75
N GLU A 360 -17.25 27.46 -94.91
CA GLU A 360 -16.73 27.97 -96.19
C GLU A 360 -16.73 26.89 -97.29
N ASN A 361 -16.27 25.69 -96.96
CA ASN A 361 -16.27 24.54 -97.89
C ASN A 361 -17.69 24.05 -98.23
N LYS A 362 -18.67 24.31 -97.35
CA LYS A 362 -20.09 23.97 -97.58
C LYS A 362 -20.74 24.99 -98.52
N GLU A 363 -20.41 26.27 -98.40
CA GLU A 363 -20.90 27.33 -99.30
C GLU A 363 -20.29 27.23 -100.71
N THR A 364 -18.99 26.91 -100.83
CA THR A 364 -18.38 26.66 -102.15
C THR A 364 -19.02 25.49 -102.88
N LYS A 365 -19.33 24.40 -102.16
CA LYS A 365 -20.03 23.24 -102.75
C LYS A 365 -21.52 23.48 -103.04
N ALA A 366 -22.14 24.49 -102.44
CA ALA A 366 -23.52 24.88 -102.75
C ALA A 366 -23.61 25.79 -103.99
N ASN A 367 -22.54 26.49 -104.34
CA ASN A 367 -22.45 27.36 -105.52
C ASN A 367 -21.97 26.65 -106.80
N GLU A 368 -21.62 25.35 -106.72
CA GLU A 368 -21.20 24.50 -107.85
C GLU A 368 -22.33 23.56 -108.36
N LYS A 369 -23.58 23.81 -107.98
CA LYS A 369 -24.78 23.13 -108.50
C LYS A 369 -25.79 24.15 -108.98
#